data_AF-A0A6P8S0R5-F1
#
_entry.id   AF-A0A6P8S0R5-F1
#
_cell.length_a   1.000
_cell.length_b   1.000
_cell.length_c   1.000
_cell.angle_alpha   90.00
_cell.angle_beta   90.00
_cell.angle_gamma   90.00
#
_symmetry.space_group_name_H-M   'P 1'
#
loop_
_entity.id
_entity.type
_entity.pdbx_description
1 polymer ?
#
loop_
_entity_poly.entity_id
_entity_poly.type
_entity_poly.pdbx_seq_one_letter_code
_entity_poly.pdbx_strand_id
1 'polypeptide(L)'
;MLKEINDGMNKLYRKSPLNNSFEVCVVIGLRKGSVLVDSHCYFKNTPEVNIKSVEQTFIKGTQEAKWLENKFQLQEFTISPLQPQELPFWAIILICLAALLTLVLLFLLCFLLAFCRRRRKGSYQIQQAAHGVYFPHLDMRKTY
;
A
#
# COMPACT_ATOMS: atom_id res chain seq x y z
N MET A 1 26.55 3.97 -16.65
CA MET A 1 25.90 5.19 -16.12
C MET A 1 25.25 5.00 -14.76
N LEU A 2 24.01 4.49 -14.64
CA LEU A 2 23.32 4.36 -13.33
C LEU A 2 24.15 3.62 -12.28
N LYS A 3 24.70 2.45 -12.65
CA LYS A 3 25.59 1.66 -11.79
C LYS A 3 26.83 2.45 -11.35
N GLU A 4 27.45 3.21 -12.25
CA GLU A 4 28.67 3.97 -11.94
C GLU A 4 28.39 5.15 -11.01
N ILE A 5 27.27 5.84 -11.21
CA ILE A 5 26.81 6.90 -10.30
C ILE A 5 26.54 6.30 -8.92
N ASN A 6 25.87 5.14 -8.89
CA ASN A 6 25.59 4.42 -7.67
C ASN A 6 26.88 4.03 -6.92
N ASP A 7 27.84 3.44 -7.63
CA ASP A 7 29.13 3.04 -7.08
C ASP A 7 29.92 4.27 -6.58
N GLY A 8 29.92 5.37 -7.34
CA GLY A 8 30.55 6.62 -6.97
C GLY A 8 29.97 7.23 -5.69
N MET A 9 28.65 7.27 -5.57
CA MET A 9 27.95 7.75 -4.36
C MET A 9 28.25 6.88 -3.15
N ASN A 10 28.18 5.55 -3.31
CA ASN A 10 28.48 4.62 -2.23
C ASN A 10 29.94 4.74 -1.76
N LYS A 11 30.88 4.88 -2.70
CA LYS A 11 32.29 5.06 -2.37
C LYS A 11 32.56 6.41 -1.69
N LEU A 12 31.86 7.47 -2.09
CA LEU A 12 31.97 8.79 -1.47
C LEU A 12 31.64 8.70 0.02
N TYR A 13 30.46 8.18 0.38
CA TYR A 13 30.05 8.10 1.78
C TYR A 13 30.82 7.05 2.58
N ARG A 14 31.23 5.92 1.98
CA ARG A 14 32.12 4.94 2.64
C ARG A 14 33.49 5.48 3.00
N LYS A 15 34.01 6.46 2.26
CA LYS A 15 35.30 7.12 2.56
C LYS A 15 35.15 8.36 3.44
N SER A 16 33.92 8.71 3.81
CA SER A 16 33.61 9.91 4.58
C SER A 16 33.60 9.66 6.09
N PRO A 17 33.53 10.72 6.91
CA PRO A 17 33.31 10.59 8.35
C PRO A 17 32.00 9.87 8.72
N LEU A 18 31.03 9.81 7.79
CA LEU A 18 29.73 9.15 8.01
C LEU A 18 29.77 7.64 7.72
N ASN A 19 30.93 7.04 7.46
CA ASN A 19 31.06 5.64 7.03
C ASN A 19 30.41 4.61 7.96
N ASN A 20 30.45 4.84 9.27
CA ASN A 20 29.96 3.92 10.30
C ASN A 20 28.42 3.88 10.34
N SER A 21 27.81 5.03 10.05
CA SER A 21 26.35 5.20 9.99
C SER A 21 25.81 5.01 8.57
N PHE A 22 26.65 5.08 7.54
CA PHE A 22 26.24 4.90 6.15
C PHE A 22 25.89 3.44 5.84
N GLU A 23 24.74 3.22 5.21
CA GLU A 23 24.33 1.88 4.75
C GLU A 23 24.52 1.75 3.24
N VAL A 24 23.78 2.54 2.48
CA VAL A 24 23.75 2.46 1.02
C VAL A 24 23.14 3.72 0.40
N CYS A 25 23.63 4.11 -0.77
CA CYS A 25 22.91 4.99 -1.68
C CYS A 25 22.41 4.16 -2.86
N VAL A 26 21.24 4.50 -3.37
CA VAL A 26 20.62 3.90 -4.55
C VAL A 26 20.08 5.00 -5.46
N VAL A 27 20.28 4.85 -6.77
CA VAL A 27 19.70 5.76 -7.76
C VAL A 27 18.30 5.26 -8.12
N ILE A 28 17.28 6.08 -7.88
CA ILE A 28 15.86 5.75 -8.07
C ILE A 28 15.38 6.12 -9.46
N GLY A 29 15.92 7.20 -10.04
CA GLY A 29 15.47 7.71 -11.32
C GLY A 29 16.51 8.52 -12.05
N LEU A 30 16.42 8.50 -13.38
CA LEU A 30 17.17 9.40 -14.26
C LEU A 30 16.21 10.00 -15.28
N ARG A 31 16.04 11.32 -15.24
CA ARG A 31 15.12 12.01 -16.16
C ARG A 31 15.83 12.31 -17.48
N LYS A 32 15.34 11.70 -18.56
CA LYS A 32 15.83 11.89 -19.93
C LYS A 32 15.54 13.33 -20.38
N GLY A 33 16.56 14.06 -20.84
CA GLY A 33 16.45 15.46 -21.28
C GLY A 33 17.18 16.46 -20.37
N SER A 34 17.40 16.13 -19.09
CA SER A 34 18.15 16.99 -18.14
C SER A 34 19.22 16.25 -17.34
N VAL A 35 19.35 14.92 -17.51
CA VAL A 35 20.23 14.04 -16.70
C VAL A 35 20.10 14.35 -15.20
N LEU A 36 18.87 14.64 -14.76
CA LEU A 36 18.58 14.80 -13.33
C LEU A 36 18.57 13.41 -12.71
N VAL A 37 19.40 13.22 -11.68
CA VAL A 37 19.57 11.96 -10.97
C VAL A 37 18.88 12.08 -9.62
N ASP A 38 17.86 11.26 -9.40
CA ASP A 38 17.20 11.13 -8.10
C ASP A 38 17.85 9.95 -7.36
N SER A 39 18.49 10.22 -6.21
CA SER A 39 19.15 9.20 -5.39
C SER A 39 18.65 9.21 -3.94
N HIS A 40 18.41 8.03 -3.38
CA HIS A 40 18.10 7.85 -1.97
C HIS A 40 19.32 7.29 -1.25
N CYS A 41 19.71 7.94 -0.16
CA CYS A 41 20.82 7.49 0.68
C CYS A 41 20.31 7.19 2.08
N TYR A 42 20.66 6.01 2.57
CA TYR A 42 20.21 5.46 3.84
C TYR A 42 21.35 5.47 4.84
N PHE A 43 21.03 5.93 6.05
CA PHE A 43 21.94 6.04 7.17
C PHE A 43 21.25 5.51 8.42
N LYS A 44 22.03 4.93 9.32
CA LYS A 44 21.60 4.58 10.68
C LYS A 44 21.20 5.84 11.43
N ASN A 45 20.15 5.71 12.25
CA ASN A 45 19.68 6.78 13.11
C ASN A 45 20.71 7.03 14.23
N THR A 46 21.62 7.98 13.98
CA THR A 46 22.71 8.37 14.89
C THR A 46 22.77 9.89 14.95
N PRO A 47 23.16 10.49 16.09
CA PRO A 47 23.19 11.96 16.24
C PRO A 47 24.22 12.64 15.31
N GLU A 48 25.17 11.88 14.77
CA GLU A 48 26.18 12.35 13.81
C GLU A 48 25.59 12.61 12.40
N VAL A 49 24.50 11.92 12.07
CA VAL A 49 23.83 12.02 10.78
C VAL A 49 22.77 13.10 10.84
N ASN A 50 23.06 14.23 10.20
CA ASN A 50 22.14 15.35 10.04
C ASN A 50 22.20 15.84 8.59
N ILE A 51 21.18 16.55 8.14
CA ILE A 51 21.10 17.09 6.77
C ILE A 51 22.36 17.89 6.43
N LYS A 52 22.82 18.73 7.37
CA LYS A 52 24.04 19.52 7.22
C LYS A 52 25.31 18.67 7.11
N SER A 53 25.44 17.60 7.90
CA SER A 53 26.64 16.76 7.86
C SER A 53 26.69 15.93 6.58
N VAL A 54 25.55 15.45 6.10
CA VAL A 54 25.39 14.75 4.81
C VAL A 54 25.71 15.69 3.64
N GLU A 55 25.20 16.92 3.68
CA GLU A 55 25.45 17.94 2.66
C GLU A 55 26.92 18.35 2.59
N GLN A 56 27.53 18.67 3.73
CA GLN A 56 28.95 19.01 3.76
C GLN A 56 29.84 17.86 3.32
N THR A 57 29.48 16.64 3.68
CA THR A 57 30.19 15.43 3.24
C THR A 57 30.10 15.26 1.73
N PHE A 58 28.92 15.49 1.16
CA PHE A 58 28.71 15.46 -0.28
C PHE A 58 29.58 16.50 -0.99
N ILE A 59 29.47 17.77 -0.61
CA ILE A 59 30.22 18.89 -1.21
C ILE A 59 31.73 18.63 -1.17
N LYS A 60 32.26 18.17 -0.02
CA LYS A 60 33.68 17.82 0.14
C LYS A 60 34.08 16.63 -0.73
N GLY A 61 33.22 15.61 -0.81
CA GLY A 61 33.44 14.39 -1.59
C GLY A 61 33.37 14.61 -3.11
N THR A 62 32.70 15.67 -3.56
CA THR A 62 32.50 16.01 -4.98
C THR A 62 33.29 17.22 -5.45
N GLN A 63 34.42 17.54 -4.81
CA GLN A 63 35.28 18.69 -5.17
C GLN A 63 34.48 20.00 -5.24
N GLU A 64 33.81 20.35 -4.15
CA GLU A 64 32.92 21.51 -4.05
C GLU A 64 31.68 21.41 -4.95
N ALA A 65 31.05 20.23 -4.97
CA ALA A 65 29.87 19.99 -5.80
C ALA A 65 30.08 20.22 -7.30
N LYS A 66 31.29 19.95 -7.81
CA LYS A 66 31.61 20.06 -9.24
C LYS A 66 31.72 18.71 -9.94
N TRP A 67 32.35 17.71 -9.30
CA TRP A 67 32.66 16.44 -9.92
C TRP A 67 32.42 15.25 -9.01
N LEU A 68 31.66 14.27 -9.48
CA LEU A 68 31.59 12.94 -8.88
C LEU A 68 32.60 12.03 -9.59
N GLU A 69 33.57 11.53 -8.82
CA GLU A 69 34.66 10.65 -9.28
C GLU A 69 35.43 11.16 -10.52
N ASN A 70 35.48 12.47 -10.78
CA ASN A 70 36.05 13.06 -12.00
C ASN A 70 35.39 12.59 -13.31
N LYS A 71 34.20 11.98 -13.24
CA LYS A 71 33.47 11.44 -14.40
C LYS A 71 32.18 12.19 -14.68
N PHE A 72 31.45 12.55 -13.62
CA PHE A 72 30.15 13.20 -13.76
C PHE A 72 30.24 14.62 -13.21
N GLN A 73 29.98 15.60 -14.08
CA GLN A 73 29.92 17.00 -13.69
C GLN A 73 28.56 17.30 -13.07
N LEU A 74 28.56 17.99 -11.93
CA LEU A 74 27.36 18.45 -11.26
C LEU A 74 27.14 19.93 -11.60
N GLN A 75 25.89 20.31 -11.84
CA GLN A 75 25.48 21.70 -12.03
C GLN A 75 24.67 22.18 -10.83
N GLU A 76 23.66 21.40 -10.45
CA GLU A 76 22.77 21.69 -9.33
C GLU A 76 22.59 20.42 -8.50
N PHE A 77 22.45 20.58 -7.19
CA PHE A 77 22.12 19.50 -6.29
C PHE A 77 21.13 20.00 -5.24
N THR A 78 20.30 19.09 -4.74
CA THR A 78 19.38 19.37 -3.63
C THR A 78 19.35 18.15 -2.75
N ILE A 79 19.47 18.37 -1.44
CA ILE A 79 19.38 17.32 -0.45
C ILE A 79 18.11 17.56 0.35
N SER A 80 17.23 16.58 0.36
CA SER A 80 15.99 16.63 1.12
C SER A 80 15.91 15.42 2.05
N PRO A 81 15.48 15.59 3.31
CA PRO A 81 15.28 14.46 4.19
C PRO A 81 14.19 13.56 3.61
N LEU A 82 14.49 12.27 3.52
CA LEU A 82 13.46 11.28 3.24
C LEU A 82 12.58 11.20 4.49
N GLN A 83 11.36 11.69 4.40
CA GLN A 83 10.37 11.40 5.43
C GLN A 83 10.12 9.89 5.41
N PRO A 84 10.22 9.21 6.57
CA PRO A 84 9.82 7.81 6.67
C PRO A 84 8.39 7.68 6.15
N GLN A 85 8.18 6.86 5.12
CA GLN A 85 6.84 6.51 4.67
C GLN A 85 6.25 5.47 5.62
N GLU A 86 6.18 5.82 6.91
CA GLU A 86 5.46 5.01 7.87
C GLU A 86 3.97 5.31 7.68
N LEU A 87 3.23 4.31 7.23
CA LEU A 87 1.77 4.35 7.20
C LEU A 87 1.29 4.72 8.62
N PRO A 88 0.55 5.82 8.80
CA PRO A 88 0.16 6.26 10.13
C PRO A 88 -0.70 5.18 10.78
N PHE A 89 -0.47 4.91 12.07
CA PHE A 89 -1.22 3.90 12.82
C PHE A 89 -2.75 4.09 12.70
N TRP A 90 -3.21 5.34 12.62
CA TRP A 90 -4.60 5.67 12.37
C TRP A 90 -5.17 5.05 11.07
N ALA A 91 -4.38 4.95 10.00
CA ALA A 91 -4.80 4.31 8.76
C ALA A 91 -5.03 2.80 8.95
N ILE A 92 -4.21 2.13 9.76
CA ILE A 92 -4.40 0.71 10.11
C ILE A 92 -5.71 0.54 10.88
N ILE A 93 -5.97 1.41 11.86
CA ILE A 93 -7.21 1.40 12.65
C ILE A 93 -8.44 1.56 11.74
N LEU A 94 -8.41 2.51 10.80
CA LEU A 94 -9.51 2.74 9.87
C LEU A 94 -9.77 1.54 8.95
N ILE A 95 -8.71 0.88 8.46
CA ILE A 95 -8.83 -0.34 7.66
C ILE A 95 -9.49 -1.46 8.48
N CYS A 96 -9.05 -1.66 9.73
CA CYS A 96 -9.65 -2.65 10.62
C CYS A 96 -11.13 -2.35 10.91
N LEU A 97 -11.48 -1.10 11.18
CA LEU A 97 -12.87 -0.68 11.42
C LEU A 97 -13.75 -0.90 10.19
N ALA A 98 -13.27 -0.56 8.99
CA ALA A 98 -14.01 -0.77 7.75
C ALA A 98 -14.28 -2.25 7.49
N ALA A 99 -13.30 -3.13 7.70
CA ALA A 99 -13.45 -4.58 7.58
C ALA A 99 -14.42 -5.15 8.62
N LEU A 100 -14.37 -4.67 9.87
CA LEU A 100 -15.27 -5.11 10.92
C LEU A 100 -16.71 -4.66 10.65
N LEU A 101 -16.92 -3.42 10.23
CA LEU A 101 -18.25 -2.89 9.88
C LEU A 101 -18.86 -3.65 8.70
N THR A 102 -18.08 -3.96 7.66
CA THR A 102 -18.58 -4.75 6.53
C THR A 102 -18.97 -6.16 6.94
N LEU A 103 -18.18 -6.82 7.79
CA LEU A 103 -18.51 -8.15 8.32
C LEU A 103 -19.79 -8.11 9.16
N VAL A 104 -19.95 -7.13 10.04
CA VAL A 104 -21.15 -6.95 10.86
C VAL A 104 -22.38 -6.69 9.98
N LEU A 105 -22.28 -5.78 9.01
CA LEU A 105 -23.37 -5.48 8.09
C LEU A 105 -23.75 -6.71 7.24
N LEU A 106 -22.78 -7.46 6.74
CA LEU A 106 -23.01 -8.70 6.00
C LEU A 106 -23.72 -9.74 6.87
N PHE A 107 -23.25 -9.93 8.10
CA PHE A 107 -23.88 -10.86 9.06
C PHE A 107 -25.34 -10.46 9.35
N LEU A 108 -25.60 -9.16 9.59
CA LEU A 108 -26.95 -8.65 9.79
C LEU A 108 -27.83 -8.85 8.56
N LEU A 109 -27.33 -8.60 7.35
CA LEU A 109 -28.06 -8.86 6.11
C LEU A 109 -28.39 -10.34 5.94
N CYS A 110 -27.42 -11.24 6.17
CA CYS A 110 -27.65 -12.68 6.13
C CYS A 110 -28.70 -13.12 7.16
N PHE A 111 -28.63 -12.60 8.38
CA PHE A 111 -29.60 -12.88 9.44
C PHE A 111 -30.99 -12.37 9.07
N LEU A 112 -31.10 -11.13 8.59
CA LEU A 112 -32.35 -10.54 8.13
C LEU A 112 -32.93 -11.33 6.97
N LEU A 113 -32.14 -11.73 5.98
CA LEU A 113 -32.62 -12.58 4.89
C LEU A 113 -33.11 -13.93 5.40
N ALA A 114 -32.38 -14.59 6.30
CA ALA A 114 -32.81 -15.86 6.90
C ALA A 114 -34.10 -15.68 7.72
N PHE A 115 -34.19 -14.63 8.52
CA PHE A 115 -35.35 -14.31 9.35
C PHE A 115 -36.56 -13.90 8.51
N CYS A 116 -36.38 -13.04 7.51
CA CYS A 116 -37.41 -12.67 6.53
C CYS A 116 -37.88 -13.89 5.73
N ARG A 117 -36.97 -14.80 5.35
CA ARG A 117 -37.34 -16.09 4.74
C ARG A 117 -38.12 -16.97 5.71
N ARG A 118 -37.73 -17.06 6.98
CA ARG A 118 -38.48 -17.81 8.02
C ARG A 118 -39.87 -17.19 8.27
N ARG A 119 -39.96 -15.86 8.36
CA ARG A 119 -41.22 -15.12 8.47
C ARG A 119 -42.09 -15.34 7.23
N ARG A 120 -41.53 -15.30 6.02
CA ARG A 120 -42.26 -15.60 4.78
C ARG A 120 -42.70 -17.06 4.66
N LYS A 121 -41.95 -18.04 5.21
CA LYS A 121 -42.41 -19.45 5.30
C LYS A 121 -43.76 -19.59 6.03
N GLY A 122 -44.07 -18.69 6.96
CA GLY A 122 -45.40 -18.59 7.58
C GLY A 122 -46.52 -18.14 6.63
N SER A 123 -46.21 -17.38 5.57
CA SER A 123 -47.19 -16.99 4.53
C SER A 123 -47.31 -18.02 3.39
N TYR A 124 -46.28 -18.84 3.13
CA TYR A 124 -46.36 -19.88 2.09
C TYR A 124 -47.32 -21.03 2.47
N GLN A 125 -47.54 -21.30 3.76
CA GLN A 125 -48.56 -22.27 4.19
C GLN A 125 -49.99 -21.81 3.90
N ILE A 126 -50.24 -20.50 3.82
CA ILE A 126 -51.59 -19.96 3.53
C ILE A 126 -51.91 -20.10 2.03
N GLN A 127 -50.91 -20.10 1.13
CA GLN A 127 -51.14 -20.36 -0.30
C GLN A 127 -51.18 -21.86 -0.66
N GLN A 128 -50.53 -22.76 0.10
CA GLN A 128 -50.61 -24.20 -0.17
C GLN A 128 -51.98 -24.80 0.16
N ALA A 129 -52.75 -24.21 1.08
CA ALA A 129 -54.14 -24.61 1.30
C ALA A 129 -55.07 -24.35 0.10
N ALA A 130 -54.65 -23.51 -0.86
CA ALA A 130 -55.45 -23.13 -2.02
C ALA A 130 -55.11 -23.91 -3.31
N HIS A 131 -54.08 -24.77 -3.33
CA HIS A 131 -53.69 -25.56 -4.51
C HIS A 131 -54.05 -27.03 -4.34
N GLY A 132 -55.32 -27.36 -4.59
CA GLY A 132 -55.77 -28.73 -4.83
C GLY A 132 -57.03 -29.12 -4.08
N VAL A 133 -58.20 -28.62 -4.52
CA VAL A 133 -59.47 -29.29 -4.19
C VAL A 133 -59.76 -30.28 -5.32
N TYR A 134 -59.42 -31.54 -5.10
CA TYR A 134 -59.86 -32.66 -5.94
C TYR A 134 -61.36 -32.88 -5.66
N PHE A 135 -62.20 -32.82 -6.70
CA PHE A 135 -63.65 -33.06 -6.62
C PHE A 135 -64.01 -34.44 -7.22
N PRO A 136 -64.26 -35.48 -6.41
CA PRO A 136 -64.56 -36.83 -6.89
C PRO A 136 -66.07 -37.13 -6.85
N HIS A 137 -66.91 -36.34 -7.51
CA HIS A 137 -68.36 -36.57 -7.50
C HIS A 137 -68.99 -36.84 -8.87
N LEU A 138 -68.20 -37.24 -9.87
CA LEU A 138 -68.70 -37.75 -11.14
C LEU A 138 -68.08 -39.13 -11.44
N ASP A 139 -68.46 -40.12 -10.62
CA ASP A 139 -68.42 -41.51 -11.04
C ASP A 139 -69.83 -42.11 -10.91
N MET A 140 -70.71 -41.75 -11.87
CA MET A 140 -71.94 -42.51 -12.10
C MET A 140 -71.61 -43.73 -12.96
N ARG A 141 -70.93 -44.73 -12.38
CA ARG A 141 -70.96 -46.08 -12.94
C ARG A 141 -72.14 -46.83 -12.30
N LYS A 142 -73.25 -46.82 -13.04
CA LYS A 142 -74.37 -47.75 -12.87
C LYS A 142 -73.87 -49.19 -13.01
N THR A 143 -74.06 -50.01 -11.98
CA THR A 143 -74.24 -51.47 -12.10
C THR A 143 -74.98 -51.97 -10.87
N TYR A 144 -76.31 -52.03 -10.94
CA TYR A 144 -77.11 -53.25 -10.79
C TYR A 144 -78.52 -52.96 -11.30
#